data_AF-J9DD37-F1
#
_entry.id   AF-J9DD37-F1
#
_cell.length_a   1.000
_cell.length_b   1.000
_cell.length_c   1.000
_cell.angle_alpha   90.00
_cell.angle_beta   90.00
_cell.angle_gamma   90.00
#
_symmetry.space_group_name_H-M   'P 1'
#
loop_
_entity.id
_entity.type
_entity.pdbx_description
1 polymer ?
#
loop_
_entity_poly.entity_id
_entity_poly.type
_entity_poly.pdbx_seq_one_letter_code
_entity_poly.pdbx_strand_id
1 'polypeptide(L)'
;MADHEIEELLAYHKFETKEDLKNHVDKTNKKIHHYELQQYEEENYTEKESEKIARWRKELAILMHQSKKELNKKVRSEIILDLEAKNKLKELESTVKIANVVDIKASTNIQKLDRSTIVLKKLGFTSNELQQKIDIARKNKRASNEKTLNEDKMIILGFVIFIITCLIIIVDKFGGFKFVLRIVTTRDEYL
;
A
#
# COMPACT_ATOMS: atom_id res chain seq x y z
N MET A 1 -26.44 -17.88 -44.44
CA MET A 1 -25.14 -17.16 -44.41
C MET A 1 -25.00 -16.29 -43.17
N ALA A 2 -26.00 -15.47 -42.82
CA ALA A 2 -25.97 -14.62 -41.61
C ALA A 2 -25.75 -15.41 -40.29
N ASP A 3 -26.34 -16.60 -40.14
CA ASP A 3 -26.18 -17.45 -38.94
C ASP A 3 -24.72 -17.77 -38.61
N HIS A 4 -23.98 -18.22 -39.62
CA HIS A 4 -22.59 -18.64 -39.45
C HIS A 4 -21.69 -17.46 -39.09
N GLU A 5 -22.01 -16.26 -39.59
CA GLU A 5 -21.27 -15.05 -39.24
C GLU A 5 -21.54 -14.58 -37.81
N ILE A 6 -22.76 -14.78 -37.29
CA ILE A 6 -23.09 -14.46 -35.90
C ILE A 6 -22.39 -15.44 -34.97
N GLU A 7 -22.41 -16.74 -35.29
CA GLU A 7 -21.73 -17.77 -34.51
C GLU A 7 -20.21 -17.57 -34.49
N GLU A 8 -19.60 -17.18 -35.61
CA GLU A 8 -18.18 -16.85 -35.68
C GLU A 8 -17.83 -15.62 -34.80
N LEU A 9 -18.68 -14.60 -34.80
CA LEU A 9 -18.50 -13.43 -33.93
C LEU A 9 -18.67 -13.78 -32.45
N LEU A 10 -19.57 -14.70 -32.11
CA LEU A 10 -19.75 -15.19 -30.74
C LEU A 10 -18.59 -16.11 -30.30
N ALA A 11 -17.93 -16.79 -31.23
CA ALA A 11 -16.75 -17.62 -30.96
C ALA A 11 -15.47 -16.80 -30.69
N TYR A 12 -15.46 -15.50 -30.98
CA TYR A 12 -14.29 -14.64 -30.78
C TYR A 12 -14.21 -14.07 -29.35
N HIS A 13 -13.21 -14.48 -28.58
CA HIS A 13 -13.11 -14.17 -27.13
C HIS A 13 -11.93 -13.26 -26.74
N LYS A 14 -11.11 -12.78 -27.69
CA LYS A 14 -9.86 -12.06 -27.39
C LYS A 14 -10.00 -10.56 -27.64
N PHE A 15 -10.05 -9.78 -26.56
CA PHE A 15 -10.13 -8.32 -26.64
C PHE A 15 -8.95 -7.67 -25.94
N GLU A 16 -8.31 -6.70 -26.61
CA GLU A 16 -7.17 -5.97 -26.07
C GLU A 16 -7.63 -4.75 -25.26
N THR A 17 -8.66 -4.05 -25.74
CA THR A 17 -9.19 -2.86 -25.07
C THR A 17 -10.70 -2.98 -24.77
N LYS A 18 -11.19 -2.07 -23.90
CA LYS A 18 -12.62 -1.92 -23.65
C LYS A 18 -13.37 -1.38 -24.87
N GLU A 19 -12.70 -0.57 -25.68
CA GLU A 19 -13.23 -0.03 -26.94
C GLU A 19 -13.49 -1.18 -27.93
N ASP A 20 -12.52 -2.09 -28.07
CA ASP A 20 -12.64 -3.25 -28.98
C ASP A 20 -13.79 -4.17 -28.58
N LEU A 21 -13.92 -4.47 -27.28
CA LEU A 21 -15.03 -5.24 -26.76
C LEU A 21 -16.37 -4.55 -27.06
N LYS A 22 -16.46 -3.24 -26.85
CA LYS A 22 -17.67 -2.47 -27.12
C LYS A 22 -18.03 -2.50 -28.61
N ASN A 23 -17.06 -2.25 -29.48
CA ASN A 23 -17.24 -2.27 -30.93
C ASN A 23 -17.67 -3.65 -31.44
N HIS A 24 -17.09 -4.72 -30.87
CA HIS A 24 -17.45 -6.09 -31.21
C HIS A 24 -18.87 -6.45 -30.77
N VAL A 25 -19.25 -6.08 -29.54
CA VAL A 25 -20.61 -6.28 -29.03
C VAL A 25 -21.62 -5.52 -29.88
N ASP A 26 -21.36 -4.25 -30.18
CA ASP A 26 -22.25 -3.44 -31.03
C ASP A 26 -22.39 -4.03 -32.44
N LYS A 27 -21.28 -4.49 -33.04
CA LYS A 27 -21.28 -5.16 -34.35
C LYS A 27 -22.10 -6.45 -34.32
N THR A 28 -21.89 -7.29 -33.32
CA THR A 28 -22.59 -8.57 -33.17
C THR A 28 -24.07 -8.36 -32.92
N ASN A 29 -24.42 -7.41 -32.06
CA ASN A 29 -25.81 -7.09 -31.76
C ASN A 29 -26.55 -6.50 -32.97
N LYS A 30 -25.88 -5.66 -33.78
CA LYS A 30 -26.42 -5.18 -35.06
C LYS A 30 -26.69 -6.33 -36.04
N LYS A 31 -25.80 -7.33 -36.11
CA LYS A 31 -26.02 -8.51 -36.96
C LYS A 31 -27.19 -9.37 -36.47
N ILE A 32 -27.28 -9.63 -35.17
CA ILE A 32 -28.41 -10.35 -34.58
C ILE A 32 -29.73 -9.61 -34.88
N HIS A 33 -29.74 -8.29 -34.72
CA HIS A 33 -30.93 -7.49 -34.99
C HIS A 33 -31.30 -7.46 -36.49
N HIS A 34 -30.32 -7.36 -37.38
CA HIS A 34 -30.56 -7.43 -38.82
C HIS A 34 -31.11 -8.79 -39.24
N TYR A 35 -30.60 -9.87 -38.65
CA TYR A 35 -31.13 -11.21 -38.86
C TYR A 35 -32.58 -11.33 -38.37
N GLU A 36 -32.87 -10.85 -37.16
CA GLU A 36 -34.23 -10.84 -36.60
C GLU A 36 -35.21 -10.09 -37.50
N LEU A 37 -34.83 -8.91 -37.99
CA LEU A 37 -35.61 -8.13 -38.96
C LEU A 37 -35.85 -8.90 -40.26
N GLN A 38 -34.81 -9.54 -40.82
CA GLN A 38 -34.94 -10.33 -42.04
C GLN A 38 -35.93 -11.49 -41.86
N GLN A 39 -35.91 -12.18 -40.71
CA GLN A 39 -36.87 -13.25 -40.42
C GLN A 39 -38.32 -12.72 -40.32
N TYR A 40 -38.51 -11.50 -39.81
CA TYR A 40 -39.82 -10.86 -39.79
C TYR A 40 -40.29 -10.45 -41.18
N GLU A 41 -39.41 -9.86 -42.00
CA GLU A 41 -39.72 -9.40 -43.36
C GLU A 41 -40.05 -10.56 -44.32
N GLU A 42 -39.39 -11.70 -44.15
CA GLU A 42 -39.62 -12.90 -44.96
C GLU A 42 -40.76 -13.79 -44.43
N GLU A 43 -41.50 -13.37 -43.39
CA GLU A 43 -42.54 -14.14 -42.69
C GLU A 43 -42.07 -15.52 -42.15
N ASN A 44 -40.76 -15.69 -42.00
CA ASN A 44 -40.12 -16.92 -41.52
C ASN A 44 -39.88 -16.93 -40.00
N TYR A 45 -40.35 -15.91 -39.29
CA TYR A 45 -40.19 -15.78 -37.84
C TYR A 45 -41.01 -16.86 -37.10
N THR A 46 -40.33 -17.94 -36.70
CA THR A 46 -40.89 -19.04 -35.92
C THR A 46 -40.38 -19.05 -34.49
N GLU A 47 -41.01 -19.85 -33.62
CA GLU A 47 -40.55 -20.05 -32.24
C GLU A 47 -39.09 -20.53 -32.17
N LYS A 48 -38.67 -21.37 -33.14
CA LYS A 48 -37.28 -21.84 -33.24
C LYS A 48 -36.28 -20.69 -33.48
N GLU A 49 -36.63 -19.73 -34.34
CA GLU A 49 -35.77 -18.57 -34.61
C GLU A 49 -35.74 -17.61 -33.42
N SER A 50 -36.87 -17.45 -32.74
CA SER A 50 -36.94 -16.70 -31.47
C SER A 50 -36.00 -17.29 -30.40
N GLU A 51 -36.01 -18.61 -30.22
CA GLU A 51 -35.12 -19.30 -29.27
C GLU A 51 -33.64 -19.15 -29.65
N LYS A 52 -33.34 -19.19 -30.94
CA LYS A 52 -31.98 -19.04 -31.47
C LYS A 52 -31.44 -17.61 -31.25
N ILE A 53 -32.25 -16.59 -31.54
CA ILE A 53 -31.90 -15.19 -31.26
C ILE A 53 -31.71 -14.97 -29.75
N ALA A 54 -32.59 -15.55 -28.92
CA ALA A 54 -32.45 -15.49 -27.47
C ALA A 54 -31.14 -16.14 -26.98
N ARG A 55 -30.75 -17.28 -27.58
CA ARG A 55 -29.48 -17.95 -27.29
C ARG A 55 -28.28 -17.07 -27.64
N TRP A 56 -28.25 -16.49 -28.84
CA TRP A 56 -27.15 -15.60 -29.25
C TRP A 56 -27.04 -14.37 -28.35
N ARG A 57 -28.16 -13.74 -27.97
CA ARG A 57 -28.17 -12.61 -27.03
C ARG A 57 -27.61 -13.02 -25.66
N LYS A 58 -27.96 -14.22 -25.18
CA LYS A 58 -27.44 -14.77 -23.92
C LYS A 58 -25.94 -15.03 -24.00
N GLU A 59 -25.45 -15.64 -25.07
CA GLU A 59 -24.02 -15.89 -25.29
C GLU A 59 -23.23 -14.59 -25.39
N LEU A 60 -23.75 -13.58 -26.11
CA LEU A 60 -23.14 -12.25 -26.21
C LEU A 60 -23.02 -11.58 -24.83
N ALA A 61 -24.05 -11.70 -23.98
CA ALA A 61 -24.02 -11.18 -22.62
C ALA A 61 -22.98 -11.89 -21.74
N ILE A 62 -22.85 -13.22 -21.88
CA ILE A 62 -21.83 -14.01 -21.17
C ILE A 62 -20.42 -13.57 -21.59
N LEU A 63 -20.18 -13.47 -22.90
CA LEU A 63 -18.92 -13.04 -23.48
C LEU A 63 -18.55 -11.63 -22.99
N MET A 64 -19.48 -10.67 -23.06
CA MET A 64 -19.28 -9.32 -22.56
C MET A 64 -18.87 -9.31 -21.08
N HIS A 65 -19.54 -10.12 -20.25
CA HIS A 65 -19.24 -10.18 -18.83
C HIS A 65 -17.86 -10.79 -18.54
N GLN A 66 -17.51 -11.89 -19.23
CA GLN A 66 -16.23 -12.57 -19.09
C GLN A 66 -15.07 -11.68 -19.55
N SER A 67 -15.16 -11.12 -20.76
CA SER A 67 -14.10 -10.27 -21.32
C SER A 67 -13.88 -9.00 -20.51
N LYS A 68 -14.94 -8.37 -19.97
CA LYS A 68 -14.81 -7.21 -19.07
C LYS A 68 -14.09 -7.56 -17.77
N LYS A 69 -14.33 -8.76 -17.22
CA LYS A 69 -13.65 -9.26 -16.01
C LYS A 69 -12.15 -9.47 -16.28
N GLU A 70 -11.79 -10.01 -17.43
CA GLU A 70 -10.38 -10.23 -17.81
C GLU A 70 -9.63 -8.93 -18.07
N LEU A 71 -10.22 -8.00 -18.82
CA LEU A 71 -9.65 -6.66 -19.07
C LEU A 71 -9.36 -5.92 -17.76
N ASN A 72 -10.30 -5.95 -16.81
CA ASN A 72 -10.10 -5.31 -15.51
C ASN A 72 -9.01 -6.01 -14.66
N LYS A 73 -8.82 -7.33 -14.80
CA LYS A 73 -7.71 -8.04 -14.15
C LYS A 73 -6.36 -7.61 -14.71
N LYS A 74 -6.23 -7.52 -16.05
CA LYS A 74 -5.00 -7.08 -16.72
C LYS A 74 -4.58 -5.66 -16.29
N VAL A 75 -5.54 -4.73 -16.29
CA VAL A 75 -5.30 -3.36 -15.84
C VAL A 75 -4.85 -3.33 -14.37
N ARG A 76 -5.48 -4.13 -13.50
CA ARG A 76 -5.09 -4.20 -12.09
C ARG A 76 -3.69 -4.76 -11.90
N SER A 77 -3.28 -5.78 -12.66
CA SER A 77 -1.91 -6.32 -12.58
C SER A 77 -0.86 -5.33 -13.09
N GLU A 78 -1.14 -4.58 -14.15
CA GLU A 78 -0.22 -3.55 -14.67
C GLU A 78 -0.04 -2.40 -13.67
N ILE A 79 -1.12 -1.94 -13.04
CA ILE A 79 -1.07 -0.90 -12.00
C ILE A 79 -0.22 -1.37 -10.81
N ILE A 80 -0.39 -2.62 -10.38
CA ILE A 80 0.39 -3.19 -9.26
C ILE A 80 1.88 -3.26 -9.61
N LEU A 81 2.23 -3.69 -10.82
CA LEU A 81 3.61 -3.73 -11.30
C LEU A 81 4.27 -2.35 -11.35
N ASP A 82 3.55 -1.33 -11.83
CA ASP A 82 4.06 0.05 -11.87
C ASP A 82 4.28 0.64 -10.46
N LEU A 83 3.38 0.33 -9.52
CA LEU A 83 3.52 0.71 -8.11
C LEU A 83 4.72 0.03 -7.45
N GLU A 84 4.95 -1.26 -7.72
CA GLU A 84 6.10 -1.98 -7.19
C GLU A 84 7.42 -1.43 -7.74
N ALA A 85 7.47 -1.13 -9.05
CA ALA A 85 8.63 -0.52 -9.69
C ALA A 85 8.95 0.87 -9.10
N LYS A 86 7.92 1.71 -8.88
CA LYS A 86 8.07 3.03 -8.24
C LYS A 86 8.54 2.93 -6.79
N ASN A 87 8.08 1.94 -6.04
CA ASN A 87 8.52 1.73 -4.66
C ASN A 87 10.00 1.29 -4.60
N LYS A 88 10.43 0.36 -5.46
CA LYS A 88 11.85 -0.03 -5.58
C LYS A 88 12.74 1.15 -5.95
N LEU A 89 12.27 2.04 -6.84
CA LEU A 89 13.02 3.25 -7.19
C LEU A 89 13.20 4.20 -5.99
N LYS A 90 12.16 4.38 -5.17
CA LYS A 90 12.23 5.20 -3.94
C LYS A 90 13.18 4.61 -2.91
N GLU A 91 13.19 3.29 -2.74
CA GLU A 91 14.14 2.60 -1.85
C GLU A 91 15.59 2.76 -2.32
N LEU A 92 15.82 2.70 -3.64
CA LEU A 92 17.14 2.95 -4.19
C LEU A 92 17.58 4.40 -3.96
N GLU A 93 16.68 5.37 -4.19
CA GLU A 93 16.96 6.79 -3.97
C GLU A 93 17.30 7.09 -2.50
N SER A 94 16.57 6.49 -1.55
CA SER A 94 16.86 6.65 -0.12
C SER A 94 18.20 6.04 0.25
N THR A 95 18.55 4.88 -0.31
CA THR A 95 19.85 4.22 -0.12
C THR A 95 21.00 5.08 -0.63
N VAL A 96 20.86 5.66 -1.82
CA VAL A 96 21.86 6.57 -2.40
C VAL A 96 22.04 7.82 -1.55
N LYS A 97 20.95 8.41 -1.04
CA LYS A 97 21.03 9.56 -0.12
C LYS A 97 21.79 9.21 1.17
N ILE A 98 21.52 8.05 1.76
CA ILE A 98 22.23 7.60 2.97
C ILE A 98 23.73 7.42 2.66
N ALA A 99 24.07 6.76 1.55
CA ALA A 99 25.45 6.55 1.15
C ALA A 99 26.20 7.89 0.98
N ASN A 100 25.58 8.88 0.34
CA ASN A 100 26.16 10.21 0.16
C ASN A 100 26.37 10.94 1.51
N VAL A 101 25.38 10.87 2.42
CA VAL A 101 25.53 11.46 3.77
C VAL A 101 26.67 10.80 4.55
N VAL A 102 26.83 9.48 4.42
CA VAL A 102 27.93 8.74 5.06
C VAL A 102 29.27 9.17 4.48
N ASP A 103 29.37 9.35 3.17
CA ASP A 103 30.59 9.78 2.50
C ASP A 103 31.02 11.21 2.90
N ILE A 104 30.06 12.14 2.97
CA ILE A 104 30.29 13.51 3.48
C ILE A 104 30.75 13.47 4.95
N LYS A 105 30.13 12.63 5.78
CA LYS A 105 30.53 12.45 7.19
C LYS A 105 31.92 11.83 7.30
N ALA A 106 32.27 10.86 6.47
CA ALA A 106 33.59 10.25 6.44
C ALA A 106 34.65 11.29 6.05
N SER A 107 34.40 12.05 4.99
CA SER A 107 35.29 13.12 4.52
C SER A 107 35.53 14.19 5.58
N THR A 108 34.47 14.65 6.25
CA THR A 108 34.59 15.64 7.35
C THR A 108 35.33 15.08 8.56
N ASN A 109 35.16 13.79 8.88
CA ASN A 109 35.90 13.14 9.95
C ASN A 109 37.39 13.00 9.62
N ILE A 110 37.75 12.62 8.39
CA ILE A 110 39.14 12.59 7.93
C ILE A 110 39.78 13.98 8.08
N GLN A 111 39.08 15.03 7.64
CA GLN A 111 39.58 16.40 7.75
C GLN A 111 39.77 16.86 9.21
N LYS A 112 38.87 16.47 10.13
CA LYS A 112 38.99 16.75 11.56
C LYS A 112 40.15 16.00 12.20
N LEU A 113 40.35 14.73 11.83
CA LEU A 113 41.47 13.92 12.30
C LEU A 113 42.80 14.51 11.83
N ASP A 114 42.88 14.93 10.57
CA ASP A 114 44.09 15.53 10.01
C ASP A 114 44.44 16.86 10.71
N ARG A 115 43.46 17.75 10.88
CA ARG A 115 43.63 18.97 11.69
C ARG A 115 44.05 18.68 13.12
N SER A 116 43.46 17.68 13.77
CA SER A 116 43.80 17.30 15.14
C SER A 116 45.21 16.73 15.23
N THR A 117 45.64 15.95 14.25
CA THR A 117 46.99 15.38 14.15
C THR A 117 48.04 16.48 13.96
N ILE A 118 47.75 17.47 13.10
CA ILE A 118 48.61 18.64 12.89
C ILE A 118 48.69 19.48 14.18
N VAL A 119 47.57 19.69 14.87
CA VAL A 119 47.52 20.43 16.14
C VAL A 119 48.29 19.72 17.25
N LEU A 120 48.17 18.40 17.37
CA LEU A 120 48.93 17.59 18.33
C LEU A 120 50.44 17.63 18.06
N LYS A 121 50.84 17.54 16.78
CA LYS A 121 52.25 17.66 16.36
C LYS A 121 52.82 19.05 16.63
N LYS A 122 52.00 20.10 16.50
CA LYS A 122 52.40 21.50 16.73
C LYS A 122 52.50 21.88 18.20
N LEU A 123 51.69 21.27 19.07
CA LEU A 123 51.61 21.64 20.49
C LEU A 123 52.60 20.91 21.40
N GLY A 124 53.40 19.97 20.88
CA GLY A 124 54.47 19.32 21.66
C GLY A 124 53.96 18.67 22.95
N PHE A 125 52.70 18.21 22.97
CA PHE A 125 52.08 17.63 24.16
C PHE A 125 52.90 16.42 24.63
N THR A 126 53.45 16.50 25.84
CA THR A 126 53.99 15.34 26.55
C THR A 126 52.85 14.38 26.86
N SER A 127 53.13 13.07 26.79
CA SER A 127 52.21 11.95 27.03
C SER A 127 51.21 12.18 28.19
N ASN A 128 51.64 12.87 29.26
CA ASN A 128 50.82 13.10 30.45
C ASN A 128 49.69 14.11 30.26
N GLU A 129 49.89 15.19 29.50
CA GLU A 129 48.84 16.19 29.25
C GLU A 129 47.75 15.66 28.32
N LEU A 130 48.12 14.78 27.39
CA LEU A 130 47.20 14.06 26.52
C LEU A 130 46.31 13.12 27.34
N GLN A 131 46.92 12.37 28.26
CA GLN A 131 46.21 11.46 29.16
C GLN A 131 45.19 12.21 30.02
N GLN A 132 45.59 13.37 30.56
CA GLN A 132 44.72 14.18 31.41
C GLN A 132 43.50 14.73 30.66
N LYS A 133 43.67 15.18 29.41
CA LYS A 133 42.54 15.61 28.55
C LYS A 133 41.63 14.46 28.14
N ILE A 134 42.20 13.28 27.89
CA ILE A 134 41.42 12.06 27.59
C ILE A 134 40.56 11.68 28.81
N ASP A 135 41.11 11.75 30.02
CA ASP A 135 40.38 11.40 31.24
C ASP A 135 39.27 12.41 31.58
N ILE A 136 39.52 13.71 31.37
CA ILE A 136 38.48 14.75 31.49
C ILE A 136 37.36 14.51 30.46
N ALA A 137 37.71 14.20 29.20
CA ALA A 137 36.73 13.91 28.16
C ALA A 137 35.90 12.65 28.47
N ARG A 138 36.53 11.59 29.00
CA ARG A 138 35.84 10.37 29.46
C ARG A 138 34.89 10.66 30.61
N LYS A 139 35.30 11.48 31.58
CA LYS A 139 34.46 11.90 32.72
C LYS A 139 33.24 12.69 32.24
N ASN A 140 33.43 13.65 31.33
CA ASN A 140 32.33 14.43 30.76
C ASN A 140 31.37 13.57 29.94
N LYS A 141 31.87 12.59 29.18
CA LYS A 141 31.03 11.65 28.42
C LYS A 141 30.16 10.78 29.34
N ARG A 142 30.71 10.31 30.47
CA ARG A 142 29.93 9.55 31.46
C ARG A 142 28.82 10.41 32.09
N ALA A 143 29.14 11.63 32.51
CA ALA A 143 28.16 12.56 33.07
C ALA A 143 27.06 12.94 32.06
N SER A 144 27.38 13.03 30.77
CA SER A 144 26.39 13.27 29.71
C SER A 144 25.46 12.08 29.50
N ASN A 145 25.98 10.84 29.52
CA ASN A 145 25.17 9.63 29.37
C ASN A 145 24.22 9.40 30.55
N GLU A 146 24.60 9.80 31.76
CA GLU A 146 23.70 9.71 32.93
C GLU A 146 22.51 10.67 32.80
N LYS A 147 22.71 11.86 32.22
CA LYS A 147 21.61 12.81 31.98
C LYS A 147 20.61 12.29 30.95
N THR A 148 21.09 11.70 29.85
CA THR A 148 20.20 11.14 28.82
C THR A 148 19.36 9.99 29.35
N LEU A 149 19.91 9.14 30.22
CA LEU A 149 19.14 8.04 30.85
C LEU A 149 18.01 8.54 31.76
N ASN A 150 18.19 9.69 32.40
CA ASN A 150 17.15 10.30 33.23
C ASN A 150 16.07 10.98 32.38
N GLU A 151 16.45 11.61 31.27
CA GLU A 151 15.52 12.18 30.29
C GLU A 151 14.63 11.09 29.67
N ASP A 152 15.21 9.97 29.25
CA ASP A 152 14.48 8.83 28.68
C ASP A 152 13.44 8.26 29.66
N LYS A 153 13.81 8.12 30.95
CA LYS A 153 12.88 7.68 32.00
C LYS A 153 11.72 8.64 32.19
N MET A 154 11.97 9.95 32.11
CA MET A 154 10.95 10.97 32.27
C MET A 154 9.95 10.97 31.10
N ILE A 155 10.44 10.73 29.87
CA ILE A 155 9.60 10.57 28.68
C ILE A 155 8.72 9.32 28.79
N ILE A 156 9.29 8.19 29.20
CA ILE A 156 8.54 6.93 29.40
C ILE A 156 7.43 7.13 30.45
N LEU A 157 7.73 7.80 31.56
CA LEU A 157 6.75 8.10 32.60
C LEU A 157 5.57 8.94 32.06
N GLY A 158 5.87 9.96 31.25
CA GLY A 158 4.84 10.76 30.57
C GLY A 158 3.94 9.93 29.66
N PHE A 159 4.53 9.00 28.91
CA PHE A 159 3.78 8.12 28.00
C PHE A 159 2.85 7.15 28.75
N VAL A 160 3.29 6.63 29.90
CA VAL A 160 2.46 5.76 30.76
C VAL A 160 1.24 6.52 31.29
N ILE A 161 1.42 7.75 31.78
CA ILE A 161 0.31 8.59 32.25
C ILE A 161 -0.69 8.89 31.13
N PHE A 162 -0.18 9.14 29.92
CA PHE A 162 -1.02 9.37 28.74
C PHE A 162 -1.89 8.14 28.41
N ILE A 163 -1.30 6.95 28.37
CA ILE A 163 -2.04 5.70 28.11
C ILE A 163 -3.12 5.48 29.17
N ILE A 164 -2.80 5.68 30.46
CA ILE A 164 -3.78 5.53 31.56
C ILE A 164 -4.95 6.50 31.36
N THR A 165 -4.68 7.76 31.04
CA THR A 165 -5.72 8.77 30.78
C THR A 165 -6.61 8.36 29.60
N CYS A 166 -6.03 7.86 28.51
CA CYS A 166 -6.79 7.36 27.37
C CYS A 166 -7.69 6.17 27.74
N LEU A 167 -7.18 5.23 28.55
CA LEU A 167 -7.97 4.09 29.03
C LEU A 167 -9.15 4.54 29.91
N ILE A 168 -8.94 5.52 30.79
CA ILE A 168 -10.01 6.11 31.62
C ILE A 168 -11.11 6.69 30.72
N ILE A 169 -10.75 7.47 29.69
CA ILE A 169 -11.71 8.05 28.75
C ILE A 169 -12.46 6.97 27.97
N ILE A 170 -11.77 5.90 27.54
CA ILE A 170 -12.40 4.78 26.84
C ILE A 170 -13.38 4.06 27.76
N VAL A 171 -13.01 3.79 29.01
CA VAL A 171 -13.88 3.16 30.01
C VAL A 171 -15.10 4.03 30.28
N ASP A 172 -14.93 5.33 30.43
CA ASP A 172 -16.03 6.27 30.63
C ASP A 172 -17.01 6.25 29.44
N LYS A 173 -16.47 6.31 28.20
CA LYS A 173 -17.26 6.35 26.97
C LYS A 173 -17.92 5.03 26.59
N PHE A 174 -17.29 3.88 26.85
CA PHE A 174 -17.81 2.54 26.48
C PHE A 174 -18.69 1.89 27.56
N GLY A 175 -19.09 2.65 28.58
CA GLY A 175 -20.05 2.17 29.58
C GLY A 175 -19.41 1.45 30.75
N GLY A 176 -18.19 1.82 31.14
CA GLY A 176 -17.58 1.45 32.42
C GLY A 176 -18.51 1.73 33.60
N PHE A 177 -19.34 2.77 33.51
CA PHE A 177 -20.41 3.03 34.49
C PHE A 177 -21.44 1.89 34.56
N LYS A 178 -21.83 1.29 33.41
CA LYS A 178 -22.73 0.12 33.35
C LYS A 178 -22.04 -1.16 33.82
N PHE A 179 -20.75 -1.35 33.56
CA PHE A 179 -20.00 -2.52 33.99
C PHE A 179 -19.71 -2.50 35.50
N VAL A 180 -19.35 -1.34 36.05
CA VAL A 180 -19.18 -1.13 37.50
C VAL A 180 -20.52 -1.23 38.23
N LEU A 181 -21.60 -0.62 37.70
CA LEU A 181 -22.95 -0.82 38.24
C LEU A 181 -23.37 -2.29 38.24
N ARG A 182 -23.06 -3.05 37.18
CA ARG A 182 -23.36 -4.48 37.09
C ARG A 182 -22.58 -5.31 38.10
N ILE A 183 -21.29 -5.03 38.30
CA ILE A 183 -20.47 -5.71 39.32
C ILE A 183 -20.96 -5.39 40.74
N VAL A 184 -21.31 -4.13 41.01
CA VAL A 184 -21.82 -3.71 42.33
C VAL A 184 -23.19 -4.32 42.61
N THR A 185 -24.11 -4.33 41.63
CA THR A 185 -25.44 -4.96 41.80
C THR A 185 -25.37 -6.49 41.94
N THR A 186 -24.47 -7.18 41.24
CA THR A 186 -24.28 -8.63 41.45
C THR A 186 -23.67 -8.96 42.82
N ARG A 187 -23.10 -8.00 43.54
CA ARG A 187 -22.53 -8.25 44.87
C ARG A 187 -23.58 -8.20 45.98
N ASP A 188 -24.70 -7.49 45.78
CA ASP A 188 -25.80 -7.41 46.73
C ASP A 188 -26.78 -8.60 46.63
N GLU A 189 -26.75 -9.38 45.55
CA GLU A 189 -27.57 -10.61 45.42
C GLU A 189 -26.96 -11.86 46.11
N TYR A 190 -25.77 -11.75 46.67
CA TYR A 190 -25.06 -12.87 47.34
C TYR A 190 -24.71 -12.62 48.82
N LEU A 191 -25.39 -11.67 49.47
CA LEU A 191 -25.34 -11.41 50.91
C LEU A 191 -26.73 -11.59 51.53
#